data_AF-A0A947QCR1-F1
#
_entry.id   AF-A0A947QCR1-F1
#
_cell.length_a   1.000
_cell.length_b   1.000
_cell.length_c   1.000
_cell.angle_alpha   90.00
_cell.angle_beta   90.00
_cell.angle_gamma   90.00
#
_symmetry.space_group_name_H-M   'P 1'
#
loop_
_entity.id
_entity.type
_entity.pdbx_description
1 polymer ?
#
loop_
_entity_poly.entity_id
_entity_poly.type
_entity_poly.pdbx_seq_one_letter_code
_entity_poly.pdbx_strand_id
1 'polypeptide(L)'
;MLRQRKGKQRRLPGFEGIDVVEQKPKYPQPRITRYRAPKKFELIYRPLDLNFKGQLNKWLISIQKESNYKKLLTGQQGKIVELYLFPQNRGKRWLNQKEVMKKVTGNPNSNLKKILVQAMLAVWSKNRK
;
A
#
# COMPACT_ATOMS: atom_id res chain seq x y z
N MET A 1 -8.24 29.44 21.83
CA MET A 1 -7.45 28.22 22.15
C MET A 1 -8.38 27.16 22.73
N LEU A 2 -8.72 26.11 21.98
CA LEU A 2 -9.61 25.03 22.44
C LEU A 2 -8.77 23.80 22.83
N ARG A 3 -8.51 23.64 24.13
CA ARG A 3 -7.89 22.42 24.69
C ARG A 3 -8.94 21.30 24.72
N GLN A 4 -8.74 20.27 23.90
CA GLN A 4 -9.54 19.05 23.93
C GLN A 4 -9.38 18.34 25.29
N ARG A 5 -10.50 18.07 25.97
CA ARG A 5 -10.55 17.26 27.19
C ARG A 5 -10.25 15.80 26.82
N LYS A 6 -9.12 15.26 27.28
CA LYS A 6 -8.83 13.83 27.25
C LYS A 6 -9.83 13.12 28.16
N GLY A 7 -10.77 12.36 27.61
CA GLY A 7 -11.67 11.50 28.37
C GLY A 7 -10.85 10.46 29.15
N LYS A 8 -10.94 10.47 30.48
CA LYS A 8 -10.40 9.40 31.33
C LYS A 8 -11.28 8.16 31.15
N GLN A 9 -10.79 7.19 30.40
CA GLN A 9 -11.40 5.86 30.30
C GLN A 9 -11.38 5.21 31.70
N ARG A 10 -12.55 4.84 32.25
CA ARG A 10 -12.65 4.20 33.58
C ARG A 10 -12.01 2.80 33.52
N ARG A 11 -11.13 2.52 34.48
CA ARG A 11 -10.39 1.26 34.62
C ARG A 11 -11.31 0.16 35.18
N LEU A 12 -11.17 -1.07 34.69
CA LEU A 12 -11.79 -2.25 35.31
C LEU A 12 -11.06 -2.58 36.62
N PRO A 13 -11.77 -2.94 37.71
CA PRO A 13 -11.13 -3.32 38.97
C PRO A 13 -10.30 -4.61 38.80
N GLY A 14 -9.06 -4.60 39.29
CA GLY A 14 -8.15 -5.76 39.25
C GLY A 14 -7.10 -5.77 38.13
N PHE A 15 -7.13 -4.80 37.21
CA PHE A 15 -6.05 -4.60 36.23
C PHE A 15 -5.24 -3.35 36.61
N GLU A 16 -4.04 -3.56 37.16
CA GLU A 16 -3.01 -2.52 37.18
C GLU A 16 -2.76 -2.11 35.73
N GLY A 17 -2.91 -0.82 35.45
CA GLY A 17 -2.94 -0.29 34.08
C GLY A 17 -1.69 -0.68 33.32
N ILE A 18 -1.79 -1.71 32.48
CA ILE A 18 -0.80 -2.01 31.47
C ILE A 18 -0.82 -0.78 30.56
N ASP A 19 0.25 0.01 30.59
CA ASP A 19 0.45 1.04 29.58
C ASP A 19 0.44 0.32 28.23
N VAL A 20 -0.63 0.53 27.47
CA VAL A 20 -0.73 0.01 26.10
C VAL A 20 0.28 0.79 25.29
N VAL A 21 1.53 0.32 25.29
CA VAL A 21 2.56 0.80 24.39
C VAL A 21 2.13 0.31 23.01
N GLU A 22 1.37 1.12 22.28
CA GLU A 22 1.10 0.89 20.85
C GLU A 22 2.43 0.97 20.09
N GLN A 23 3.19 -0.13 20.10
CA GLN A 23 4.40 -0.26 19.30
C GLN A 23 3.97 -0.25 17.84
N LYS A 24 4.16 0.89 17.18
CA LYS A 24 3.96 0.98 15.73
C LYS A 24 4.97 0.04 15.05
N PRO A 25 4.51 -0.89 14.19
CA PRO A 25 5.42 -1.81 13.53
C PRO A 25 6.42 -1.04 12.66
N LYS A 26 7.70 -1.42 12.75
CA LYS A 26 8.81 -0.83 11.97
C LYS A 26 8.55 -0.90 10.45
N TYR A 27 7.90 -1.98 10.00
CA TYR A 27 7.48 -2.18 8.62
C TYR A 27 5.99 -2.51 8.60
N PRO A 28 5.11 -1.51 8.46
CA PRO A 28 3.69 -1.75 8.50
C PRO A 28 3.30 -2.60 7.27
N GLN A 29 2.58 -3.69 7.52
CA GLN A 29 2.15 -4.64 6.50
C GLN A 29 0.70 -4.37 6.11
N PRO A 30 0.33 -4.53 4.82
CA PRO A 30 -1.06 -4.49 4.40
C PRO A 30 -1.87 -5.57 5.12
N ARG A 31 -3.00 -5.19 5.72
CA ARG A 31 -3.97 -6.15 6.23
C ARG A 31 -5.05 -6.35 5.18
N ILE A 32 -5.20 -7.58 4.68
CA ILE A 32 -6.20 -7.87 3.64
C ILE A 32 -7.28 -8.76 4.24
N THR A 33 -8.41 -8.15 4.58
CA THR A 33 -9.53 -8.84 5.24
C THR A 33 -10.32 -9.72 4.29
N ARG A 34 -10.61 -9.24 3.07
CA ARG A 34 -11.30 -10.00 2.01
C ARG A 34 -10.78 -9.56 0.64
N TYR A 35 -10.62 -10.49 -0.29
CA TYR A 35 -10.18 -10.18 -1.64
C TYR A 35 -11.33 -9.59 -2.46
N ARG A 36 -11.06 -8.47 -3.15
CA ARG A 36 -11.94 -7.86 -4.14
C ARG A 36 -11.09 -7.15 -5.19
N ALA A 37 -11.49 -7.22 -6.46
CA ALA A 37 -10.89 -6.38 -7.50
C ALA A 37 -11.05 -4.87 -7.16
N PRO A 38 -10.01 -4.05 -7.37
CA PRO A 38 -10.05 -2.63 -7.07
C PRO A 38 -11.00 -1.90 -8.01
N LYS A 39 -11.73 -0.91 -7.48
CA LYS A 39 -12.54 0.01 -8.27
C LYS A 39 -11.66 1.11 -8.86
N LYS A 40 -12.05 1.63 -10.03
CA LYS A 40 -11.37 2.79 -10.67
C LYS A 40 -11.19 3.98 -9.71
N PHE A 41 -12.21 4.29 -8.93
CA PHE A 41 -12.15 5.35 -7.90
C PHE A 41 -11.03 5.10 -6.88
N GLU A 42 -10.90 3.87 -6.39
CA GLU A 42 -9.88 3.53 -5.39
C GLU A 42 -8.46 3.67 -5.95
N LEU A 43 -8.26 3.31 -7.23
CA LEU A 43 -6.98 3.50 -7.92
C LEU A 43 -6.54 4.96 -7.94
N ILE A 44 -7.48 5.89 -8.12
CA ILE A 44 -7.20 7.33 -8.23
C ILE A 44 -6.92 7.94 -6.85
N TYR A 45 -7.75 7.60 -5.86
CA TYR A 45 -7.77 8.30 -4.57
C TYR A 45 -7.00 7.60 -3.45
N ARG A 46 -6.82 6.27 -3.51
CA ARG A 46 -6.14 5.47 -2.49
C ARG A 46 -4.83 4.79 -2.91
N PRO A 47 -4.07 5.24 -3.94
CA PRO A 47 -2.93 4.50 -4.47
C PRO A 47 -1.78 4.28 -3.45
N LEU A 48 -1.75 5.07 -2.37
CA LEU A 48 -0.72 5.01 -1.34
C LEU A 48 -1.20 4.44 0.00
N ASP A 49 -2.48 4.09 0.08
CA ASP A 49 -3.06 3.49 1.28
C ASP A 49 -2.46 2.09 1.49
N LEU A 50 -2.05 1.80 2.72
CA LEU A 50 -1.34 0.55 3.02
C LEU A 50 -2.21 -0.69 2.85
N ASN A 51 -3.49 -0.64 3.19
CA ASN A 51 -4.39 -1.78 3.01
C ASN A 51 -4.72 -1.96 1.52
N PHE A 52 -4.94 -0.85 0.82
CA PHE A 52 -5.15 -0.86 -0.63
C PHE A 52 -3.93 -1.40 -1.39
N LYS A 53 -2.73 -1.08 -0.92
CA LYS A 53 -1.46 -1.63 -1.43
C LYS A 53 -1.46 -3.16 -1.44
N GLY A 54 -1.93 -3.79 -0.36
CA GLY A 54 -2.08 -5.25 -0.29
C GLY A 54 -3.18 -5.78 -1.21
N GLN A 55 -4.29 -5.07 -1.32
CA GLN A 55 -5.36 -5.43 -2.26
C GLN A 55 -4.85 -5.41 -3.71
N LEU A 56 -4.10 -4.36 -4.09
CA LEU A 56 -3.48 -4.24 -5.41
C LEU A 56 -2.50 -5.38 -5.68
N ASN A 57 -1.69 -5.77 -4.70
CA ASN A 57 -0.79 -6.90 -4.83
C ASN A 57 -1.54 -8.20 -5.19
N LYS A 58 -2.57 -8.56 -4.42
CA LYS A 58 -3.36 -9.77 -4.70
C LYS A 58 -4.06 -9.70 -6.05
N TRP A 59 -4.58 -8.52 -6.42
CA TRP A 59 -5.21 -8.31 -7.71
C TRP A 59 -4.23 -8.41 -8.88
N LEU A 60 -3.02 -7.87 -8.76
CA LEU A 60 -1.98 -8.02 -9.77
C LEU A 60 -1.51 -9.47 -9.89
N ILE A 61 -1.45 -10.21 -8.78
CA ILE A 61 -1.13 -11.65 -8.81
C ILE A 61 -2.22 -12.46 -9.53
N SER A 62 -3.51 -12.16 -9.30
CA SER A 62 -4.60 -12.84 -10.02
C SER A 62 -4.58 -12.50 -11.50
N ILE A 63 -4.36 -11.22 -11.85
CA ILE A 63 -4.17 -10.82 -13.25
C ILE A 63 -2.97 -11.52 -13.86
N GLN A 64 -1.81 -11.58 -13.19
CA GLN A 64 -0.60 -12.21 -13.74
C GLN A 64 -0.82 -13.67 -14.14
N LYS A 65 -1.72 -14.40 -13.45
CA LYS A 65 -2.08 -15.77 -13.80
C LYS A 65 -2.91 -15.84 -15.10
N GLU A 66 -3.73 -14.83 -15.38
CA GLU A 66 -4.62 -14.78 -16.55
C GLU A 66 -3.99 -14.03 -17.74
N SER A 67 -3.22 -12.98 -17.48
CA SER A 67 -2.60 -12.09 -18.46
C SER A 67 -1.32 -11.47 -17.92
N ASN A 68 -0.28 -11.36 -18.75
CA ASN A 68 0.99 -10.78 -18.32
C ASN A 68 0.92 -9.24 -18.27
N TYR A 69 0.40 -8.68 -17.16
CA TYR A 69 0.21 -7.24 -17.00
C TYR A 69 1.50 -6.43 -17.11
N LYS A 70 2.68 -7.06 -16.90
CA LYS A 70 3.97 -6.40 -17.04
C LYS A 70 4.19 -5.83 -18.45
N LYS A 71 3.56 -6.41 -19.48
CA LYS A 71 3.60 -5.90 -20.86
C LYS A 71 2.87 -4.56 -21.05
N LEU A 72 1.99 -4.18 -20.13
CA LEU A 72 1.22 -2.94 -20.18
C LEU A 72 1.95 -1.75 -19.51
N LEU A 73 3.10 -1.99 -18.91
CA LEU A 73 3.84 -1.02 -18.11
C LEU A 73 5.14 -0.66 -18.81
N THR A 74 5.56 0.61 -18.69
CA THR A 74 6.93 0.99 -19.07
C THR A 74 7.93 0.33 -18.12
N GLY A 75 9.20 0.20 -18.53
CA GLY A 75 10.24 -0.43 -17.69
C GLY A 75 10.38 0.24 -16.31
N GLN A 76 10.21 1.57 -16.25
CA GLN A 76 10.21 2.31 -14.99
C GLN A 76 8.96 2.04 -14.15
N GLN A 77 7.77 2.05 -14.77
CA GLN A 77 6.51 1.75 -14.08
C GLN A 77 6.50 0.32 -13.53
N GLY A 78 6.99 -0.65 -14.30
CA GLY A 78 7.14 -2.03 -13.89
C GLY A 78 8.00 -2.17 -12.64
N LYS A 79 9.18 -1.52 -12.62
CA LYS A 79 10.06 -1.48 -11.44
C LYS A 79 9.39 -0.84 -10.22
N ILE A 80 8.67 0.26 -10.40
CA ILE A 80 7.94 0.93 -9.30
C ILE A 80 6.85 0.02 -8.74
N VAL A 81 6.07 -0.62 -9.61
CA VAL A 81 5.02 -1.56 -9.22
C VAL A 81 5.60 -2.73 -8.45
N GLU A 82 6.70 -3.33 -8.91
CA GLU A 82 7.36 -4.45 -8.24
C GLU A 82 7.94 -4.06 -6.88
N LEU A 83 8.64 -2.92 -6.79
CA LEU A 83 9.26 -2.48 -5.53
C LEU A 83 8.25 -1.97 -4.51
N TYR A 84 7.21 -1.26 -4.97
CA TYR A 84 6.21 -0.70 -4.10
C TYR A 84 5.16 -1.75 -3.74
N LEU A 85 4.48 -2.34 -4.72
CA LEU A 85 3.31 -3.19 -4.51
C LEU A 85 3.64 -4.65 -4.17
N PHE A 86 4.91 -5.05 -4.08
CA PHE A 86 5.29 -6.39 -3.64
C PHE A 86 6.27 -6.34 -2.47
N PRO A 87 6.18 -7.30 -1.53
CA PRO A 87 7.11 -7.37 -0.43
C PRO A 87 8.49 -7.82 -0.90
N GLN A 88 9.51 -7.13 -0.42
CA GLN A 88 10.93 -7.38 -0.65
C GLN A 88 11.50 -8.32 0.42
N ASN A 89 12.74 -8.79 0.22
CA ASN A 89 13.45 -9.69 1.13
C ASN A 89 12.65 -10.97 1.47
N ARG A 90 12.22 -11.71 0.44
CA ARG A 90 11.43 -12.95 0.57
C ARG A 90 10.11 -12.75 1.33
N GLY A 91 9.39 -11.66 1.08
CA GLY A 91 8.09 -11.40 1.71
C GLY A 91 8.15 -10.62 3.02
N LYS A 92 9.33 -10.31 3.55
CA LYS A 92 9.48 -9.75 4.92
C LYS A 92 9.23 -8.25 5.03
N ARG A 93 9.37 -7.49 3.93
CA ARG A 93 9.38 -6.02 4.02
C ARG A 93 8.70 -5.33 2.84
N TRP A 94 7.76 -4.45 3.15
CA TRP A 94 7.20 -3.53 2.18
C TRP A 94 7.99 -2.23 2.16
N LEU A 95 8.45 -1.80 0.98
CA LEU A 95 9.16 -0.53 0.85
C LEU A 95 8.18 0.65 0.96
N ASN A 96 8.66 1.74 1.55
CA ASN A 96 7.94 3.01 1.58
C ASN A 96 8.18 3.81 0.28
N GLN A 97 7.44 4.91 0.10
CA GLN A 97 7.48 5.69 -1.13
C GLN A 97 8.88 6.27 -1.40
N LYS A 98 9.52 6.82 -0.37
CA LYS A 98 10.86 7.43 -0.47
C LYS A 98 11.92 6.41 -0.87
N GLU A 99 11.86 5.21 -0.29
CA GLU A 99 12.78 4.11 -0.60
C GLU A 99 12.64 3.65 -2.04
N VAL A 100 11.40 3.50 -2.54
CA VAL A 100 11.15 3.10 -3.92
C VAL A 100 11.66 4.16 -4.89
N MET A 101 11.32 5.44 -4.67
CA MET A 101 11.75 6.50 -5.58
C MET A 101 13.26 6.72 -5.54
N LYS A 102 13.89 6.64 -4.36
CA LYS A 102 15.35 6.66 -4.26
C LYS A 102 16.01 5.54 -5.07
N LYS A 103 15.44 4.33 -5.08
CA LYS A 103 15.96 3.20 -5.87
C LYS A 103 15.74 3.32 -7.38
N VAL A 104 14.61 3.88 -7.81
CA VAL A 104 14.23 3.91 -9.23
C VAL A 104 14.74 5.16 -9.93
N THR A 105 14.61 6.33 -9.30
CA THR A 105 14.92 7.63 -9.91
C THR A 105 16.08 8.36 -9.25
N GLY A 106 16.65 7.83 -8.17
CA GLY A 106 17.64 8.54 -7.35
C GLY A 106 17.06 9.69 -6.50
N ASN A 107 15.84 10.13 -6.80
CA ASN A 107 15.19 11.26 -6.13
C ASN A 107 14.00 10.78 -5.26
N PRO A 108 14.10 10.83 -3.91
CA PRO A 108 13.05 10.36 -3.01
C PRO A 108 11.75 11.19 -3.04
N ASN A 109 11.78 12.42 -3.60
CA ASN A 109 10.64 13.33 -3.65
C ASN A 109 9.86 13.24 -4.97
N SER A 110 10.24 12.34 -5.87
CA SER A 110 9.54 12.15 -7.14
C SER A 110 8.12 11.59 -6.92
N ASN A 111 7.19 11.95 -7.81
CA ASN A 111 5.76 11.75 -7.61
C ASN A 111 5.33 10.30 -7.91
N LEU A 112 5.62 9.39 -6.96
CA LEU A 112 5.22 7.98 -7.02
C LEU A 112 3.71 7.82 -7.26
N LYS A 113 2.89 8.66 -6.61
CA LYS A 113 1.42 8.61 -6.72
C LYS A 113 0.98 8.70 -8.18
N LYS A 114 1.45 9.72 -8.92
CA LYS A 114 1.07 9.94 -10.32
C LYS A 114 1.43 8.73 -11.19
N ILE A 115 2.65 8.23 -11.03
CA ILE A 115 3.17 7.10 -11.82
C ILE A 115 2.37 5.82 -11.51
N LEU A 116 2.10 5.56 -10.23
CA LEU A 116 1.38 4.37 -9.80
C LEU A 116 -0.08 4.39 -10.29
N VAL A 117 -0.76 5.54 -10.21
CA VAL A 117 -2.12 5.71 -10.71
C VAL A 117 -2.18 5.43 -12.21
N GLN A 118 -1.27 6.01 -13.00
CA GLN A 118 -1.20 5.77 -14.45
C GLN A 118 -0.98 4.29 -14.77
N ALA A 119 -0.02 3.66 -14.11
CA ALA A 119 0.28 2.23 -14.27
C ALA A 119 -0.95 1.36 -13.95
N MET A 120 -1.60 1.59 -12.80
CA MET A 120 -2.74 0.77 -12.39
C MET A 120 -3.98 1.01 -13.26
N LEU A 121 -4.20 2.23 -13.74
CA LEU A 121 -5.30 2.52 -14.67
C LEU A 121 -5.10 1.83 -16.03
N ALA A 122 -3.86 1.73 -16.52
CA ALA A 122 -3.55 0.99 -17.74
C ALA A 122 -3.82 -0.51 -17.59
N VAL A 123 -3.46 -1.08 -16.44
CA VAL A 123 -3.76 -2.50 -16.14
C VAL A 123 -5.26 -2.71 -15.97
N TRP A 124 -5.94 -1.79 -15.28
CA TRP A 124 -7.39 -1.87 -15.03
C TRP A 124 -8.22 -1.78 -16.31
N SER A 125 -7.88 -0.86 -17.22
CA SER A 125 -8.65 -0.66 -18.46
C SER A 125 -8.61 -1.89 -19.37
N LYS A 126 -7.49 -2.62 -19.38
CA LYS A 126 -7.32 -3.85 -20.17
C LYS A 126 -7.94 -5.09 -19.54
N ASN A 127 -8.12 -5.09 -18.21
CA ASN A 127 -8.69 -6.21 -17.46
C ASN A 127 -10.10 -5.90 -16.92
N ARG A 128 -10.80 -4.96 -17.57
CA ARG A 128 -12.20 -4.62 -17.27
C ARG A 128 -13.10 -5.73 -17.84
N LYS A 129 -13.11 -6.88 -17.18
CA LYS A 129 -14.15 -7.90 -17.34
C LYS A 129 -15.29 -7.60 -16.38
#